data_AF-A0A250J7S2-F1
#
_entry.id   AF-A0A250J7S2-F1
#
_cell.length_a   1.000
_cell.length_b   1.000
_cell.length_c   1.000
_cell.angle_alpha   90.00
_cell.angle_beta   90.00
_cell.angle_gamma   90.00
#
_symmetry.space_group_name_H-M   'P 1'
#
loop_
_entity.id
_entity.type
_entity.pdbx_description
1 polymer ?
#
loop_
_entity_poly.entity_id
_entity_poly.type
_entity_poly.pdbx_seq_one_letter_code
_entity_poly.pdbx_strand_id
1 'polypeptide(L)'
;MGDLLQEAVTEAANEWGPNKLSRAERDAIDEALKQGEYWLARLLEREARGRYVQLKVKTQFEHLYDFSLSKGVDVVDPANGRKYEILSGTASNMARHGRRMAGEFFRMLIF
;
A
#
# COMPACT_ATOMS: atom_id res chain seq x y z
N MET A 1 -3.30 -16.95 -8.57
CA MET A 1 -3.83 -15.57 -8.68
C MET A 1 -3.41 -14.70 -7.51
N GLY A 2 -3.82 -14.99 -6.27
CA GLY A 2 -3.35 -14.22 -5.10
C GLY A 2 -1.82 -14.23 -4.91
N ASP A 3 -1.13 -15.29 -5.33
CA ASP A 3 0.34 -15.37 -5.22
C ASP A 3 1.06 -14.47 -6.24
N LEU A 4 0.47 -14.25 -7.42
CA LEU A 4 1.00 -13.30 -8.41
C LEU A 4 0.85 -11.85 -7.92
N LEU A 5 -0.28 -11.52 -7.31
CA LEU A 5 -0.47 -10.21 -6.69
C LEU A 5 0.50 -10.00 -5.52
N GLN A 6 0.74 -11.03 -4.71
CA GLN A 6 1.72 -10.98 -3.62
C GLN A 6 3.14 -10.75 -4.14
N GLU A 7 3.54 -11.47 -5.20
CA GLU A 7 4.85 -11.31 -5.84
C GLU A 7 5.02 -9.89 -6.40
N ALA A 8 4.03 -9.37 -7.12
CA ALA A 8 4.05 -8.02 -7.66
C ALA A 8 4.13 -6.94 -6.57
N VAL A 9 3.43 -7.13 -5.46
CA VAL A 9 3.52 -6.26 -4.28
C VAL A 9 4.94 -6.26 -3.72
N THR A 10 5.57 -7.44 -3.59
CA THR A 10 6.94 -7.56 -3.10
C THR A 10 7.95 -6.92 -4.06
N GLU A 11 7.82 -7.14 -5.37
CA GLU A 11 8.68 -6.54 -6.39
C GLU A 11 8.57 -5.00 -6.37
N ALA A 12 7.36 -4.45 -6.40
CA ALA A 12 7.13 -3.02 -6.32
C ALA A 12 7.71 -2.41 -5.03
N ALA A 13 7.62 -3.13 -3.92
CA ALA A 13 8.16 -2.70 -2.64
C ALA A 13 9.69 -2.70 -2.60
N ASN A 14 10.35 -3.55 -3.40
CA ASN A 14 11.80 -3.62 -3.57
C ASN A 14 12.31 -2.58 -4.58
N GLU A 15 11.53 -2.23 -5.60
CA GLU A 15 11.84 -1.13 -6.54
C GLU A 15 11.77 0.25 -5.88
N TRP A 16 11.05 0.37 -4.77
CA TRP A 16 10.83 1.65 -4.11
C TRP A 16 12.11 2.22 -3.50
N GLY A 17 12.27 3.53 -3.64
CA GLY A 17 13.28 4.33 -2.94
C GLY A 17 12.90 5.81 -2.89
N PRO A 18 13.66 6.65 -2.17
CA PRO A 18 13.39 8.09 -2.03
C PRO A 18 13.35 8.86 -3.37
N ASN A 19 13.94 8.30 -4.42
CA ASN A 19 13.86 8.81 -5.79
C ASN A 19 12.46 8.68 -6.43
N LYS A 20 11.55 7.90 -5.84
CA LYS A 20 10.16 7.74 -6.27
C LYS A 20 9.19 8.70 -5.56
N LEU A 21 9.68 9.49 -4.61
CA LEU A 21 8.88 10.55 -3.97
C LEU A 21 8.51 11.62 -5.00
N SER A 22 7.25 12.02 -5.00
CA SER A 22 6.82 13.27 -5.61
C SER A 22 7.47 14.46 -4.90
N ARG A 23 7.47 15.63 -5.56
CA ARG A 23 8.00 16.86 -4.95
C ARG A 23 7.30 17.20 -3.64
N ALA A 24 5.98 17.17 -3.64
CA ALA A 24 5.18 17.47 -2.44
C ALA A 24 5.46 16.52 -1.27
N GLU A 25 5.65 15.22 -1.54
CA GLU A 25 6.04 14.26 -0.49
C GLU A 25 7.42 14.55 0.07
N ARG A 26 8.39 14.85 -0.81
CA ARG A 26 9.75 15.20 -0.39
C ARG A 26 9.74 16.46 0.46
N ASP A 27 9.02 17.50 0.02
CA ASP A 27 8.90 18.76 0.76
C ASP A 27 8.26 18.55 2.14
N ALA A 28 7.21 17.72 2.24
CA ALA A 28 6.57 17.41 3.51
C ALA A 28 7.47 16.61 4.46
N ILE A 29 8.24 15.65 3.94
CA ILE A 29 9.23 14.89 4.71
C ILE A 29 10.35 15.82 5.19
N ASP A 30 10.89 16.65 4.30
CA ASP A 30 11.96 17.59 4.61
C ASP A 30 11.52 18.63 5.66
N GLU A 31 10.27 19.11 5.58
CA GLU A 31 9.71 20.01 6.59
C GLU A 31 9.59 19.32 7.95
N ALA A 32 9.04 18.11 8.01
CA ALA A 32 8.97 17.34 9.26
C ALA A 32 10.37 17.12 9.87
N LEU A 33 11.38 16.84 9.04
CA LEU A 33 12.77 16.72 9.49
C LEU A 33 13.33 18.03 10.04
N LYS A 34 13.06 19.18 9.38
CA LYS A 34 13.49 20.51 9.85
C LYS A 34 12.88 20.89 11.20
N GLN A 35 11.63 20.47 11.44
CA GLN A 35 10.93 20.70 12.71
C GLN A 35 11.35 19.70 13.81
N GLY A 36 12.24 18.74 13.51
CA GLY A 36 12.65 17.70 14.45
C GLY A 36 11.61 16.59 14.66
N GLU A 37 10.57 16.55 13.82
CA GLU A 37 9.47 15.58 13.88
C GLU A 37 9.83 14.29 13.13
N TYR A 38 10.89 13.61 13.57
CA TYR A 38 11.40 12.39 12.91
C TYR A 38 10.36 11.28 12.79
N TRP A 39 9.43 11.19 13.76
CA TRP A 39 8.33 10.22 13.72
C TRP A 39 7.39 10.50 12.54
N LEU A 40 7.11 11.78 12.26
CA LEU A 40 6.23 12.22 11.18
C LEU A 40 6.91 12.00 9.84
N ALA A 41 8.19 12.38 9.72
CA ALA A 41 8.98 12.10 8.53
C ALA A 41 8.95 10.60 8.16
N ARG A 42 9.16 9.72 9.15
CA ARG A 42 9.11 8.26 8.94
C ARG A 42 7.70 7.74 8.63
N LEU A 43 6.65 8.38 9.14
CA LEU A 43 5.27 8.05 8.77
C LEU A 43 5.01 8.43 7.31
N LEU A 44 5.38 9.63 6.90
CA LEU A 44 5.21 10.15 5.53
C LEU A 44 5.98 9.28 4.51
N GLU A 45 7.21 8.87 4.81
CA GLU A 45 7.98 7.95 3.96
C GLU A 45 7.25 6.61 3.76
N ARG A 46 6.68 6.06 4.84
CA ARG A 46 5.93 4.78 4.78
C ARG A 46 4.66 4.92 3.97
N GLU A 47 3.93 6.02 4.13
CA GLU A 47 2.73 6.30 3.35
C GLU A 47 3.05 6.50 1.86
N ALA A 48 4.16 7.16 1.55
CA ALA A 48 4.63 7.32 0.17
C ALA A 48 5.05 5.97 -0.44
N ARG A 49 5.76 5.11 0.31
CA ARG A 49 6.05 3.72 -0.10
C ARG A 49 4.77 2.93 -0.38
N GLY A 50 3.79 2.99 0.52
CA GLY A 50 2.50 2.31 0.33
C GLY A 50 1.78 2.76 -0.94
N ARG A 51 1.68 4.08 -1.17
CA ARG A 51 1.08 4.63 -2.39
C ARG A 51 1.81 4.20 -3.65
N TYR A 52 3.15 4.20 -3.64
CA TYR A 52 3.93 3.74 -4.79
C TYR A 52 3.64 2.27 -5.13
N VAL A 53 3.68 1.38 -4.13
CA VAL A 53 3.40 -0.05 -4.32
C VAL A 53 1.99 -0.25 -4.88
N GLN A 54 0.99 0.39 -4.28
CA GLN A 54 -0.40 0.33 -4.73
C GLN A 54 -0.57 0.79 -6.19
N LEU A 55 0.05 1.92 -6.57
CA LEU A 55 -0.03 2.44 -7.93
C LEU A 55 0.69 1.52 -8.93
N LYS A 56 1.87 1.00 -8.59
CA LYS A 56 2.64 0.10 -9.46
C LYS A 56 1.86 -1.18 -9.74
N VAL A 57 1.32 -1.81 -8.70
CA VAL A 57 0.52 -3.04 -8.83
C VAL A 57 -0.77 -2.74 -9.59
N LYS A 58 -1.43 -1.61 -9.33
CA LYS A 58 -2.60 -1.17 -10.10
C LYS A 58 -2.28 -1.07 -11.60
N THR A 59 -1.22 -0.34 -11.98
CA THR A 59 -0.85 -0.18 -13.39
C THR A 59 -0.59 -1.53 -14.09
N GLN A 60 -0.02 -2.50 -13.36
CA GLN A 60 0.22 -3.84 -13.92
C GLN A 60 -1.05 -4.66 -14.07
N PHE A 61 -2.03 -4.52 -13.18
CA PHE A 61 -3.12 -5.47 -13.01
C PHE A 61 -4.53 -4.88 -13.16
N GLU A 62 -4.69 -3.58 -13.42
CA GLU A 62 -6.00 -2.91 -13.55
C GLU A 62 -6.84 -3.41 -14.73
N HIS A 63 -6.22 -4.10 -15.68
CA HIS A 63 -6.92 -4.77 -16.78
C HIS A 63 -7.53 -6.13 -16.37
N LEU A 64 -7.16 -6.66 -15.20
CA LEU A 64 -7.61 -7.96 -14.67
C LEU A 64 -8.42 -7.84 -13.38
N TYR A 65 -8.21 -6.77 -12.60
CA TYR A 65 -8.83 -6.59 -11.30
C TYR A 65 -9.38 -5.18 -11.12
N ASP A 66 -10.38 -5.05 -10.26
CA ASP A 66 -10.95 -3.75 -9.88
C ASP A 66 -10.16 -3.16 -8.70
N PHE A 67 -9.52 -2.01 -8.91
CA PHE A 67 -8.73 -1.33 -7.88
C PHE A 67 -9.49 -0.15 -7.24
N SER A 68 -9.61 -0.15 -5.91
CA SER A 68 -10.22 0.93 -5.12
C SER A 68 -9.29 1.46 -4.02
N LEU A 69 -8.25 2.17 -4.44
CA LEU A 69 -7.17 2.70 -3.59
C LEU A 69 -7.64 3.66 -2.47
N SER A 70 -8.90 4.11 -2.49
CA SER A 70 -9.48 5.04 -1.51
C SER A 70 -10.32 4.39 -0.41
N LYS A 71 -10.67 3.10 -0.54
CA LYS A 71 -11.60 2.42 0.40
C LYS A 71 -10.90 1.43 1.34
N GLY A 72 -9.59 1.20 1.12
CA GLY A 72 -8.84 0.18 1.84
C GLY A 72 -9.36 -1.24 1.57
N VAL A 73 -9.92 -1.44 0.38
CA VAL A 73 -9.95 -2.71 -0.33
C VAL A 73 -9.24 -2.39 -1.62
N ASP A 74 -8.00 -2.83 -1.75
CA ASP A 74 -7.12 -2.34 -2.80
C ASP A 74 -7.39 -3.05 -4.12
N VAL A 75 -7.87 -4.30 -4.07
CA VAL A 75 -8.10 -5.14 -5.26
C VAL A 75 -9.34 -6.02 -5.06
N VAL A 76 -10.21 -6.09 -6.06
CA VAL A 76 -11.30 -7.07 -6.16
C VAL A 76 -11.11 -7.89 -7.43
N ASP A 77 -11.13 -9.22 -7.29
CA ASP A 77 -11.13 -10.17 -8.40
C ASP A 77 -12.56 -10.32 -8.94
N PRO A 78 -12.86 -9.81 -10.15
CA PRO A 78 -14.21 -9.86 -10.68
C PRO A 78 -14.66 -11.29 -11.02
N ALA A 79 -13.74 -12.24 -11.19
CA ALA A 79 -14.08 -13.62 -11.55
C ALA A 79 -14.64 -14.43 -10.38
N ASN A 80 -14.25 -14.11 -9.14
CA ASN A 80 -14.64 -14.89 -7.95
C ASN A 80 -15.03 -14.02 -6.74
N GLY A 81 -15.01 -12.69 -6.87
CA GLY A 81 -15.36 -11.75 -5.81
C GLY A 81 -14.33 -11.65 -4.67
N ARG A 82 -13.15 -12.28 -4.79
CA ARG A 82 -12.12 -12.21 -3.75
C ARG A 82 -11.57 -10.81 -3.62
N LYS A 83 -11.43 -10.36 -2.38
CA LYS A 83 -10.92 -9.03 -2.05
C LYS A 83 -9.54 -9.12 -1.43
N TYR A 84 -8.64 -8.24 -1.83
CA TYR A 84 -7.28 -8.16 -1.32
C TYR A 84 -6.97 -6.76 -0.76
N GLU A 85 -6.11 -6.71 0.25
CA GLU A 85 -5.66 -5.47 0.90
C GLU A 85 -4.12 -5.43 0.88
N ILE A 86 -3.53 -4.39 0.29
CA ILE A 86 -2.09 -4.23 0.14
C ILE A 86 -1.58 -3.37 1.31
N LEU A 87 -0.78 -3.96 2.19
CA LEU A 87 -0.35 -3.32 3.44
C LEU A 87 1.15 -3.50 3.67
N SER A 88 1.80 -2.49 4.27
CA SER A 88 3.22 -2.55 4.64
C SER A 88 3.54 -3.43 5.87
N GLY A 89 2.66 -4.38 6.21
CA GLY A 89 2.87 -5.37 7.28
C GLY A 89 3.05 -4.84 8.71
N THR A 90 2.90 -3.53 8.96
CA THR A 90 3.10 -2.95 10.30
C THR A 90 2.04 -3.43 11.30
N ALA A 91 2.36 -3.40 12.60
CA ALA A 91 1.41 -3.76 13.65
C ALA A 91 0.11 -2.94 13.60
N SER A 92 0.19 -1.66 13.24
CA SER A 92 -0.99 -0.80 13.04
C SER A 92 -1.83 -1.24 11.84
N ASN A 93 -1.21 -1.66 10.75
CA ASN A 93 -1.89 -2.19 9.57
C ASN A 93 -2.55 -3.54 9.85
N MET A 94 -1.87 -4.43 10.58
CA MET A 94 -2.42 -5.72 11.04
C MET A 94 -3.66 -5.52 11.93
N ALA A 95 -3.59 -4.59 12.89
CA ALA A 95 -4.73 -4.27 13.75
C ALA A 95 -5.90 -3.66 12.96
N ARG A 96 -5.62 -2.82 11.95
CA ARG A 96 -6.64 -2.27 11.06
C ARG A 96 -7.31 -3.36 10.21
N HIS A 97 -6.52 -4.27 9.65
CA HIS A 97 -7.03 -5.40 8.88
C HIS A 97 -7.91 -6.33 9.73
N GLY A 98 -7.43 -6.73 10.91
CA GLY A 98 -8.19 -7.59 11.83
C GLY A 98 -9.55 -6.99 12.22
N ARG A 99 -9.63 -5.67 12.41
CA ARG A 99 -10.92 -4.98 12.66
C ARG A 99 -11.88 -5.05 11.46
N ARG A 100 -11.37 -5.05 10.23
CA ARG A 100 -12.19 -5.11 9.00
C ARG A 100 -12.67 -6.52 8.69
N MET A 101 -11.89 -7.53 9.07
CA MET A 101 -12.28 -8.94 8.95
C MET A 101 -13.57 -9.31 9.70
N ALA A 102 -14.00 -8.50 10.67
CA ALA A 102 -15.26 -8.72 11.38
C ALA A 102 -16.51 -8.59 10.50
N GLY A 103 -16.42 -7.93 9.33
CA GLY A 103 -17.55 -7.73 8.41
C GLY A 103 -17.36 -8.32 7.01
N GLU A 104 -16.12 -8.53 6.56
CA GLU A 104 -15.81 -9.00 5.21
C GLU A 104 -14.49 -9.81 5.20
N PHE A 105 -14.41 -10.88 4.39
CA PHE A 105 -13.19 -11.69 4.28
C PHE A 105 -12.25 -11.11 3.22
N PHE A 106 -11.03 -10.74 3.63
CA PHE A 106 -9.98 -10.19 2.76
C PHE A 106 -8.72 -11.03 2.87
N ARG A 107 -7.98 -11.21 1.78
CA ARG A 107 -6.60 -11.71 1.83
C ARG A 107 -5.64 -10.53 1.87
N MET A 108 -4.78 -10.49 2.89
CA MET A 108 -3.72 -9.48 2.97
C MET A 108 -2.58 -9.80 1.99
N LEU A 109 -2.06 -8.76 1.34
CA LEU A 109 -0.84 -8.77 0.55
C LEU A 109 0.18 -7.85 1.25
N ILE A 110 1.30 -8.40 1.70
CA ILE A 110 2.24 -7.70 2.60
C ILE A 110 3.61 -7.43 1.98
N PHE A 111 4.27 -6.36 2.43
CA PHE A 111 5.64 -5.99 2.03
C PHE A 111 6.38 -5.15 3.10
#